data_AF-A0A940KJJ3-F1
#
_entry.id   AF-A0A940KJJ3-F1
#
_cell.length_a   1.000
_cell.length_b   1.000
_cell.length_c   1.000
_cell.angle_alpha   90.00
_cell.angle_beta   90.00
_cell.angle_gamma   90.00
#
_symmetry.space_group_name_H-M   'P 1'
#
loop_
_entity.id
_entity.type
_entity.pdbx_description
1 polymer ?
#
loop_
_entity_poly.entity_id
_entity_poly.type
_entity_poly.pdbx_seq_one_letter_code
_entity_poly.pdbx_strand_id
1 'polypeptide(L)'
;ITGSHNFSASASGKNDENLIIIRNNPGLAERYAVNIMSNYQHYRWRAYLQEAAQNHQSPWEGLEKDDHWQQKGPSRQSEIDFWVRK
;
A
#
# COMPACT_ATOMS: atom_id res chain seq x y z
N ILE A 1 -15.00 1.05 -0.70
CA ILE A 1 -15.87 0.72 0.46
C ILE A 1 -15.16 1.25 1.70
N THR A 2 -15.86 1.91 2.61
CA THR A 2 -15.26 2.46 3.85
C THR A 2 -16.34 2.60 4.93
N GLY A 3 -15.96 2.68 6.20
CA GLY A 3 -16.88 2.85 7.31
C GLY A 3 -16.28 2.32 8.62
N SER A 4 -17.10 2.16 9.66
CA SER A 4 -16.70 1.50 10.89
C SER A 4 -16.67 -0.03 10.76
N HIS A 5 -17.46 -0.58 9.83
CA HIS A 5 -17.64 -2.02 9.66
C HIS A 5 -16.31 -2.72 9.34
N ASN A 6 -15.77 -3.44 10.32
CA ASN A 6 -14.67 -4.38 10.11
C ASN A 6 -15.20 -5.73 9.57
N PHE A 7 -14.36 -6.62 9.03
CA PHE A 7 -14.83 -7.89 8.46
C PHE A 7 -15.04 -9.02 9.48
N SER A 8 -15.48 -8.70 10.70
CA SER A 8 -15.80 -9.71 11.71
C SER A 8 -17.26 -10.17 11.63
N ALA A 9 -17.55 -11.36 12.16
CA ALA A 9 -18.92 -11.86 12.26
C ALA A 9 -19.83 -10.95 13.11
N SER A 10 -19.28 -10.31 14.15
CA SER A 10 -20.04 -9.38 14.99
C SER A 10 -20.40 -8.09 14.25
N ALA A 11 -19.46 -7.52 13.48
CA ALA A 11 -19.75 -6.37 12.63
C ALA A 11 -20.83 -6.69 11.59
N SER A 12 -20.80 -7.90 11.02
CA SER A 12 -21.76 -8.34 10.00
C SER A 12 -23.17 -8.68 10.51
N GLY A 13 -23.40 -8.78 11.83
CA GLY A 13 -24.70 -9.28 12.31
C GLY A 13 -25.13 -8.90 13.72
N LYS A 14 -24.32 -8.16 14.49
CA LYS A 14 -24.66 -7.78 15.87
C LYS A 14 -24.42 -6.31 16.16
N ASN A 15 -23.28 -5.77 15.74
CA ASN A 15 -22.91 -4.39 16.03
C ASN A 15 -23.72 -3.44 15.14
N ASP A 16 -23.91 -2.22 15.64
CA ASP A 16 -24.38 -1.10 14.82
C ASP A 16 -23.18 -0.49 14.08
N GLU A 17 -22.98 -0.93 12.85
CA GLU A 17 -21.85 -0.54 12.01
C GLU A 17 -22.32 0.27 10.80
N ASN A 18 -21.48 1.19 10.32
CA ASN A 18 -21.69 1.85 9.04
C ASN A 18 -20.81 1.24 7.94
N LEU A 19 -21.40 0.99 6.77
CA LEU A 19 -20.71 0.56 5.56
C LEU A 19 -21.12 1.43 4.38
N ILE A 20 -20.17 2.19 3.84
CA ILE A 20 -20.40 3.13 2.73
C ILE A 20 -19.77 2.58 1.45
N ILE A 21 -20.59 2.49 0.40
CA ILE A 21 -20.18 2.08 -0.94
C ILE A 21 -20.27 3.28 -1.88
N ILE A 22 -19.10 3.79 -2.27
CA ILE A 22 -18.98 4.91 -3.22
C ILE A 22 -18.60 4.35 -4.58
N ARG A 23 -19.32 4.77 -5.62
CA ARG A 23 -19.11 4.32 -7.00
C ARG A 23 -18.83 5.54 -7.90
N ASN A 24 -18.12 5.32 -9.00
CA ASN A 24 -17.84 6.34 -10.03
C ASN A 24 -17.15 7.62 -9.51
N ASN A 25 -16.31 7.51 -8.48
CA ASN A 25 -15.51 8.62 -7.97
C ASN A 25 -14.00 8.28 -8.04
N PRO A 26 -13.35 8.47 -9.20
CA PRO A 26 -11.96 8.07 -9.41
C PRO A 26 -10.99 8.84 -8.50
N GLY A 27 -11.22 10.14 -8.28
CA GLY A 27 -10.35 10.95 -7.42
C GLY A 27 -10.41 10.54 -5.94
N LEU A 28 -11.54 10.04 -5.44
CA LEU A 28 -11.60 9.45 -4.10
C LEU A 28 -10.95 8.06 -4.06
N ALA A 29 -11.19 7.24 -5.09
CA ALA A 29 -10.57 5.92 -5.20
C ALA A 29 -9.03 6.00 -5.20
N GLU A 30 -8.47 6.94 -5.96
CA GLU A 30 -7.02 7.19 -6.04
C GLU A 30 -6.45 7.58 -4.67
N ARG A 31 -7.10 8.48 -3.92
CA ARG A 31 -6.66 8.87 -2.57
C ARG A 31 -6.63 7.68 -1.60
N TYR A 32 -7.64 6.81 -1.67
CA TYR A 32 -7.64 5.57 -0.89
C TYR A 32 -6.52 4.61 -1.33
N ALA A 33 -6.29 4.48 -2.64
CA ALA A 33 -5.22 3.65 -3.17
C ALA A 33 -3.84 4.13 -2.71
N VAL A 34 -3.58 5.44 -2.76
CA VAL A 34 -2.35 6.04 -2.23
C VAL A 34 -2.17 5.75 -0.74
N ASN A 35 -3.24 5.88 0.07
CA ASN A 35 -3.16 5.56 1.50
C ASN A 35 -2.86 4.07 1.75
N ILE A 36 -3.51 3.16 1.01
CA ILE A 36 -3.27 1.72 1.10
C ILE A 36 -1.81 1.40 0.73
N MET A 37 -1.33 1.93 -0.40
CA MET A 37 0.05 1.75 -0.85
C MET A 37 1.04 2.27 0.20
N SER A 38 0.80 3.45 0.78
CA SER A 38 1.67 4.01 1.81
C SER A 38 1.77 3.10 3.04
N ASN A 39 0.64 2.54 3.49
CA ASN A 39 0.63 1.60 4.61
C ASN A 39 1.35 0.30 4.25
N TYR A 40 1.06 -0.28 3.08
CA TYR A 40 1.72 -1.50 2.61
C TYR A 40 3.24 -1.32 2.52
N GLN A 41 3.71 -0.25 1.86
CA GLN A 41 5.13 0.02 1.67
C GLN A 41 5.86 0.23 3.00
N HIS A 42 5.21 0.87 3.98
CA HIS A 42 5.76 0.99 5.34
C HIS A 42 6.09 -0.37 5.96
N TYR A 43 5.14 -1.31 5.93
CA TYR A 43 5.35 -2.64 6.50
C TYR A 43 6.26 -3.52 5.63
N ARG A 44 6.19 -3.40 4.30
CA ARG A 44 7.08 -4.13 3.39
C ARG A 44 8.54 -3.76 3.61
N TRP A 45 8.83 -2.47 3.81
CA TRP A 45 10.17 -1.99 4.16
C TRP A 45 10.67 -2.59 5.48
N ARG A 46 9.83 -2.61 6.53
CA ARG A 46 10.20 -3.23 7.81
C ARG A 46 10.47 -4.73 7.69
N ALA A 47 9.66 -5.44 6.88
CA ALA A 47 9.90 -6.85 6.57
C ALA A 47 11.23 -7.04 5.84
N TYR A 48 11.55 -6.19 4.85
CA TYR A 48 12.84 -6.22 4.15
C TYR A 48 14.03 -6.02 5.10
N LEU A 49 13.92 -5.07 6.04
CA LEU A 49 14.95 -4.87 7.06
C LEU A 49 15.18 -6.12 7.93
N GLN A 50 14.09 -6.81 8.29
CA GLN A 50 14.16 -8.05 9.04
C GLN A 50 14.82 -9.18 8.21
N GLU A 51 14.43 -9.33 6.94
CA GLU A 51 15.03 -10.27 5.99
C GLU A 51 16.54 -10.01 5.82
N ALA A 52 16.93 -8.76 5.62
CA ALA A 52 18.34 -8.36 5.48
C ALA A 52 19.15 -8.71 6.73
N ALA A 53 18.62 -8.44 7.93
CA ALA A 53 19.27 -8.79 9.18
C ALA A 53 19.45 -10.31 9.33
N GLN A 54 18.43 -11.11 8.99
CA GLN A 54 18.48 -12.56 9.02
C GLN A 54 19.53 -13.12 8.05
N ASN A 55 19.66 -12.52 6.88
CA ASN A 55 20.62 -12.94 5.85
C ASN A 55 22.02 -12.32 6.02
N HIS A 56 22.24 -11.51 7.07
CA HIS A 56 23.48 -10.77 7.31
C HIS A 56 23.87 -9.86 6.13
N GLN A 57 22.86 -9.32 5.46
CA GLN A 57 23.00 -8.38 4.35
C GLN A 57 22.79 -6.96 4.85
N SER A 58 23.54 -6.01 4.26
CA SER A 58 23.26 -4.59 4.46
C SER A 58 21.98 -4.23 3.69
N PRO A 59 20.95 -3.65 4.32
CA PRO A 59 19.77 -3.16 3.62
C PRO A 59 20.02 -1.83 2.87
N TRP A 60 21.21 -1.25 3.02
CA TRP A 60 21.61 -0.02 2.37
C TRP A 60 22.70 -0.31 1.35
N GLU A 61 22.46 0.10 0.10
CA GLU A 61 23.38 -0.09 -1.03
C GLU A 61 24.06 1.21 -1.48
N GLY A 62 23.77 2.35 -0.83
CA GLY A 62 24.29 3.65 -1.23
C GLY A 62 23.22 4.63 -1.70
N LEU A 63 23.64 5.87 -1.95
CA LEU A 63 22.87 6.82 -2.74
C LEU A 63 23.36 6.74 -4.18
N GLU A 64 22.43 6.64 -5.14
CA GLU A 64 22.76 6.84 -6.55
C GLU A 64 23.12 8.31 -6.78
N LYS A 65 24.14 8.56 -7.62
CA LYS A 65 24.70 9.91 -7.84
C LYS A 65 23.99 10.68 -8.94
N ASP A 66 23.25 9.99 -9.78
CA ASP A 66 22.49 10.54 -10.90
C ASP A 66 20.98 10.45 -10.60
N ASP A 67 20.13 10.77 -11.56
CA ASP A 67 18.67 10.76 -11.40
C ASP A 67 18.03 9.40 -11.75
N HIS A 68 18.83 8.36 -12.03
CA HIS A 68 18.30 7.04 -12.40
C HIS A 68 17.50 6.39 -11.26
N TRP A 69 17.74 6.73 -9.99
CA TRP A 69 16.92 6.28 -8.87
C TRP A 69 15.44 6.70 -8.98
N GLN A 70 15.14 7.74 -9.78
CA GLN A 70 13.76 8.16 -10.08
C GLN A 70 13.09 7.27 -11.12
N GLN A 71 13.88 6.56 -11.93
CA GLN A 71 13.40 5.58 -12.89
C GLN A 71 12.90 4.37 -12.11
N LYS A 72 11.60 4.37 -11.83
CA LYS A 72 10.95 3.30 -11.08
C LYS A 72 11.16 1.99 -11.83
N GLY A 73 11.82 1.03 -11.18
CA GLY A 73 11.92 -0.33 -11.69
C GLY A 73 10.53 -0.91 -12.03
N PRO A 74 10.46 -1.89 -12.94
CA PRO A 74 9.20 -2.39 -13.51
C PRO A 74 8.17 -2.84 -12.46
N SER A 75 8.62 -3.35 -11.31
CA SER A 75 7.76 -3.77 -10.20
C SER A 75 7.04 -2.61 -9.50
N ARG A 76 7.69 -1.45 -9.37
CA ARG A 76 7.10 -0.26 -8.72
C ARG A 76 6.17 0.47 -9.69
N GLN A 77 6.47 0.41 -10.99
CA GLN A 77 5.58 0.95 -12.01
C GLN A 77 4.31 0.10 -12.17
N SER A 78 4.42 -1.24 -12.17
CA SER A 78 3.25 -2.12 -12.24
C SER A 78 2.33 -2.00 -11.03
N GLU A 79 2.88 -1.77 -9.82
CA GLU A 79 2.08 -1.49 -8.62
C GLU A 79 1.27 -0.19 -8.78
N ILE A 80 1.90 0.89 -9.23
CA ILE A 80 1.20 2.17 -9.46
C ILE A 80 0.12 2.00 -10.53
N ASP A 81 0.43 1.30 -11.62
CA ASP A 81 -0.51 1.07 -12.70
C ASP A 81 -1.71 0.27 -12.19
N PHE A 82 -1.49 -0.81 -11.45
CA PHE A 82 -2.56 -1.61 -10.85
C PHE A 82 -3.52 -0.77 -9.98
N TRP A 83 -2.98 0.15 -9.16
CA TRP A 83 -3.77 0.91 -8.19
C TRP A 83 -4.42 2.18 -8.75
N VAL A 84 -3.74 2.85 -9.69
CA VAL A 84 -4.07 4.23 -10.07
C VAL A 84 -4.42 4.35 -11.55
N ARG A 85 -3.89 3.49 -12.43
CA ARG A 85 -4.16 3.56 -13.87
C ARG A 85 -5.10 2.44 -14.30
N LYS A 86 -6.30 2.80 -14.70
CA LYS A 86 -7.17 1.94 -15.50
C LYS A 86 -6.91 2.14 -16.98
#